data_AF-A0A6A7KPY2-F1
#
_entry.id   AF-A0A6A7KPY2-F1
#
_cell.length_a   1.000
_cell.length_b   1.000
_cell.length_c   1.000
_cell.angle_alpha   90.00
_cell.angle_beta   90.00
_cell.angle_gamma   90.00
#
_symmetry.space_group_name_H-M   'P 1'
#
loop_
_entity.id
_entity.type
_entity.pdbx_description
1 polymer ?
#
loop_
_entity_poly.entity_id
_entity_poly.type
_entity_poly.pdbx_seq_one_letter_code
_entity_poly.pdbx_strand_id
1 'polypeptide(L)'
;MPRTALNAVSRSTFATVLLGAVAACSSSGEQVYTRQNQAASALATMVMEAEAQSPAKVDKIYAAENELHAACAPLREMASRRMAGEWVGLDTRLVAYTSLDRCESETQRVEDFIRFDNPTVARTYLSPVYAPSARK
;
A
#
# COMPACT_ATOMS: atom_id res chain seq x y z
N MET A 1 -0.84 -27.99 -66.03
CA MET A 1 -1.01 -28.65 -64.72
C MET A 1 -0.70 -27.62 -63.63
N PRO A 2 -1.54 -27.50 -62.58
CA PRO A 2 -1.60 -26.34 -61.70
C PRO A 2 -0.58 -26.38 -60.53
N ARG A 3 -0.36 -25.18 -59.98
CA ARG A 3 0.48 -24.82 -58.82
C ARG A 3 0.05 -25.50 -57.53
N THR A 4 1.01 -25.75 -56.63
CA THR A 4 0.80 -25.58 -55.18
C THR A 4 2.13 -25.34 -54.47
N ALA A 5 2.26 -24.14 -53.92
CA ALA A 5 3.27 -23.75 -52.96
C ALA A 5 2.86 -24.25 -51.57
N LEU A 6 3.83 -24.63 -50.74
CA LEU A 6 3.65 -24.79 -49.29
C LEU A 6 4.92 -24.38 -48.56
N ASN A 7 4.98 -23.07 -48.33
CA ASN A 7 5.35 -22.40 -47.08
C ASN A 7 6.36 -23.08 -46.17
N ALA A 8 7.56 -22.48 -46.14
CA ALA A 8 8.49 -22.55 -45.02
C ALA A 8 7.82 -21.98 -43.76
N VAL A 9 7.41 -22.86 -42.85
CA VAL A 9 6.93 -22.46 -41.52
C VAL A 9 8.15 -22.20 -40.63
N SER A 10 8.31 -20.91 -40.37
CA SER A 10 9.17 -20.27 -39.39
C SER A 10 9.31 -21.06 -38.08
N ARG A 11 10.54 -21.53 -37.81
CA ARG A 11 10.99 -21.94 -36.46
C ARG A 11 11.31 -20.68 -35.66
N SER A 12 10.30 -20.07 -35.06
CA SER A 12 10.48 -19.04 -34.03
C SER A 12 9.41 -19.22 -32.98
N THR A 13 9.69 -20.06 -31.99
CA THR A 13 8.87 -20.12 -30.78
C THR A 13 9.75 -20.55 -29.62
N PHE A 14 9.53 -19.92 -28.48
CA PHE A 14 10.11 -20.16 -27.16
C PHE A 14 11.42 -19.44 -26.82
N ALA A 15 11.33 -18.12 -26.72
CA ALA A 15 12.18 -17.33 -25.82
C ALA A 15 11.35 -16.22 -25.15
N THR A 16 10.30 -16.59 -24.42
CA THR A 16 9.49 -15.63 -23.63
C THR A 16 8.90 -16.29 -22.38
N VAL A 17 9.75 -16.89 -21.55
CA VAL A 17 9.38 -17.20 -20.16
C VAL A 17 10.61 -16.98 -19.30
N LEU A 18 10.91 -15.73 -18.93
CA LEU A 18 11.86 -15.38 -17.86
C LEU A 18 11.84 -13.88 -17.48
N LEU A 19 10.64 -13.27 -17.41
CA LEU A 19 10.48 -11.91 -16.87
C LEU A 19 9.46 -11.82 -15.71
N GLY A 20 8.90 -12.94 -15.25
CA GLY A 20 7.85 -12.95 -14.23
C GLY A 20 8.31 -12.93 -12.75
N ALA A 21 9.61 -12.99 -12.46
CA ALA A 21 10.10 -13.28 -11.11
C ALA A 21 10.74 -12.11 -10.36
N VAL A 22 10.81 -10.90 -10.93
CA VAL A 22 11.50 -9.75 -10.29
C VAL A 22 10.55 -8.86 -9.47
N ALA A 23 9.23 -9.00 -9.61
CA ALA A 23 8.25 -8.16 -8.91
C ALA A 23 7.87 -8.65 -7.49
N ALA A 24 8.37 -9.81 -7.03
CA ALA A 24 7.88 -10.44 -5.81
C ALA A 24 8.67 -10.12 -4.53
N CYS A 25 9.80 -9.40 -4.61
CA CYS A 25 10.74 -9.27 -3.47
C CYS A 25 10.74 -7.91 -2.73
N SER A 26 9.71 -7.07 -2.92
CA SER A 26 9.52 -5.77 -2.21
C SER A 26 8.14 -5.64 -1.52
N SER A 27 7.34 -6.71 -1.53
CA SER A 27 5.88 -6.63 -1.43
C SER A 27 5.31 -6.17 -0.09
N SER A 28 5.89 -6.58 1.05
CA SER A 28 5.29 -6.31 2.37
C SER A 28 5.37 -4.83 2.76
N GLY A 29 6.56 -4.21 2.65
CA GLY A 29 6.73 -2.80 3.02
C GLY A 29 5.95 -1.85 2.10
N GLU A 30 5.90 -2.15 0.80
CA GLU A 30 5.10 -1.40 -0.17
C GLU A 30 3.59 -1.55 0.09
N GLN A 31 3.14 -2.76 0.44
CA GLN A 31 1.74 -3.01 0.80
C GLN A 31 1.34 -2.22 2.05
N VAL A 32 2.14 -2.28 3.13
CA VAL A 32 1.87 -1.51 4.36
C VAL A 32 1.89 -0.02 4.08
N TYR A 33 2.87 0.48 3.31
CA TYR A 33 2.94 1.89 2.91
C TYR A 33 1.71 2.34 2.09
N THR A 34 1.24 1.49 1.19
CA THR A 34 0.03 1.76 0.39
C THR A 34 -1.21 1.82 1.27
N ARG A 35 -1.36 0.84 2.18
CA ARG A 35 -2.49 0.80 3.13
C ARG A 35 -2.51 2.02 4.06
N GLN A 36 -1.38 2.41 4.64
CA GLN A 36 -1.34 3.59 5.51
C GLN A 36 -1.65 4.90 4.74
N ASN A 37 -1.30 5.00 3.45
CA ASN A 37 -1.71 6.13 2.62
C ASN A 37 -3.22 6.14 2.31
N GLN A 38 -3.82 4.96 2.07
CA GLN A 38 -5.27 4.83 1.91
C GLN A 38 -6.01 5.23 3.20
N ALA A 39 -5.54 4.74 4.35
CA ALA A 39 -6.09 5.08 5.66
C ALA A 39 -5.95 6.58 5.97
N ALA A 40 -4.79 7.20 5.70
CA ALA A 40 -4.60 8.64 5.88
C ALA A 40 -5.54 9.46 4.98
N SER A 41 -5.73 9.06 3.72
CA SER A 41 -6.66 9.72 2.79
C SER A 41 -8.12 9.61 3.24
N ALA A 42 -8.49 8.45 3.80
CA ALA A 42 -9.80 8.22 4.40
C ALA A 42 -10.03 9.11 5.63
N LEU A 43 -9.05 9.20 6.54
CA LEU A 43 -9.13 10.07 7.72
C LEU A 43 -9.29 11.53 7.32
N ALA A 44 -8.52 12.01 6.32
CA ALA A 44 -8.68 13.37 5.80
C ALA A 44 -10.10 13.66 5.30
N THR A 45 -10.73 12.69 4.62
CA THR A 45 -12.13 12.81 4.19
C THR A 45 -13.09 12.84 5.39
N MET A 46 -12.86 11.99 6.39
CA MET A 46 -13.66 11.97 7.60
C MET A 46 -13.55 13.29 8.39
N VAL A 47 -12.38 13.92 8.44
CA VAL A 47 -12.22 15.26 9.06
C VAL A 47 -13.11 16.26 8.34
N MET A 48 -13.04 16.34 7.01
CA MET A 48 -13.86 17.27 6.22
C MET A 48 -15.36 17.06 6.45
N GLU A 49 -15.82 15.81 6.52
CA GLU A 49 -17.22 15.48 6.81
C GLU A 49 -17.61 15.81 8.26
N ALA A 50 -16.72 15.55 9.22
CA ALA A 50 -16.95 15.77 10.64
C ALA A 50 -16.95 17.25 11.02
N GLU A 51 -16.11 18.07 10.41
CA GLU A 51 -16.13 19.54 10.62
C GLU A 51 -17.49 20.14 10.26
N ALA A 52 -18.17 19.60 9.24
CA ALA A 52 -19.48 20.07 8.82
C ALA A 52 -20.63 19.59 9.72
N GLN A 53 -20.51 18.41 10.34
CA GLN A 53 -21.65 17.72 10.97
C GLN A 53 -21.49 17.43 12.46
N SER A 54 -20.26 17.27 12.94
CA SER A 54 -19.96 16.80 14.30
C SER A 54 -18.54 17.20 14.72
N PRO A 55 -18.31 18.47 15.09
CA PRO A 55 -16.98 18.98 15.46
C PRO A 55 -16.32 18.18 16.60
N ALA A 56 -17.11 17.62 17.53
CA ALA A 56 -16.61 16.79 18.62
C ALA A 56 -15.98 15.45 18.16
N LYS A 57 -16.18 15.03 16.90
CA LYS A 57 -15.52 13.85 16.33
C LYS A 57 -14.16 14.16 15.74
N VAL A 58 -13.89 15.41 15.38
CA VAL A 58 -12.66 15.84 14.70
C VAL A 58 -11.42 15.50 15.52
N ASP A 59 -11.46 15.75 16.83
CA ASP A 59 -10.35 15.43 17.75
C ASP A 59 -9.98 13.93 17.74
N LYS A 60 -10.97 13.05 17.62
CA LYS A 60 -10.74 11.59 17.57
C LYS A 60 -10.09 11.18 16.25
N ILE A 61 -10.52 11.80 15.16
CA ILE A 61 -9.97 11.53 13.83
C ILE A 61 -8.51 12.01 13.77
N TYR A 62 -8.21 13.21 14.30
CA TYR A 62 -6.83 13.70 14.41
C TYR A 62 -5.96 12.86 15.34
N ALA A 63 -6.50 12.35 16.45
CA ALA A 63 -5.77 11.44 17.31
C ALA A 63 -5.38 10.15 16.55
N ALA A 64 -6.31 9.56 15.80
CA ALA A 64 -6.04 8.39 14.96
C ALA A 64 -5.01 8.69 13.85
N GLU A 65 -5.09 9.85 13.20
CA GLU A 65 -4.13 10.28 12.18
C GLU A 65 -2.73 10.44 12.76
N ASN A 66 -2.60 11.11 13.91
CA ASN A 66 -1.32 11.33 14.57
C ASN A 66 -0.68 10.01 15.01
N GLU A 67 -1.47 9.09 15.55
CA GLU A 67 -0.99 7.76 15.95
C GLU A 67 -0.49 6.95 14.73
N LEU A 68 -1.23 6.98 13.62
CA LEU A 68 -0.81 6.37 12.35
C LEU A 68 0.50 6.97 11.82
N HIS A 69 0.56 8.30 11.76
CA HIS A 69 1.74 9.01 11.25
C HIS A 69 2.98 8.72 12.10
N ALA A 70 2.83 8.70 13.42
CA ALA A 70 3.93 8.39 14.34
C ALA A 70 4.41 6.94 14.19
N ALA A 71 3.49 5.97 14.07
CA ALA A 71 3.84 4.57 13.90
C ALA A 71 4.53 4.29 12.54
N CYS A 72 4.09 4.98 11.48
CA CYS A 72 4.59 4.78 10.12
C CYS A 72 5.69 5.76 9.69
N ALA A 73 6.15 6.66 10.58
CA ALA A 73 7.15 7.67 10.26
C ALA A 73 8.43 7.11 9.61
N PRO A 74 9.04 6.01 10.08
CA PRO A 74 10.21 5.42 9.44
C PRO A 74 10.00 4.98 7.99
N LEU A 75 8.83 4.39 7.69
CA LEU A 75 8.47 3.99 6.33
C LEU A 75 8.27 5.21 5.43
N ARG A 76 7.59 6.25 5.94
CA ARG A 76 7.33 7.49 5.21
C ARG A 76 8.60 8.24 4.89
N GLU A 77 9.53 8.32 5.84
CA GLU A 77 10.86 8.91 5.63
C GLU A 77 11.62 8.17 4.54
N MET A 78 11.68 6.83 4.62
CA MET A 78 12.32 6.01 3.59
C MET A 78 11.68 6.24 2.22
N ALA A 79 10.36 6.25 2.13
CA ALA A 79 9.63 6.48 0.89
C ALA A 79 9.87 7.88 0.33
N SER A 80 9.86 8.91 1.19
CA SER A 80 10.13 10.30 0.83
C SER A 80 11.50 10.46 0.19
N ARG A 81 12.55 9.93 0.82
CA ARG A 81 13.92 9.95 0.27
C ARG A 81 14.00 9.26 -1.09
N ARG A 82 13.36 8.09 -1.24
CA ARG A 82 13.33 7.38 -2.53
C ARG A 82 12.64 8.21 -3.61
N MET A 83 11.50 8.85 -3.30
CA MET A 83 10.77 9.71 -4.24
C MET A 83 11.57 10.96 -4.62
N ALA A 84 12.38 11.49 -3.69
CA ALA A 84 13.31 12.59 -3.95
C ALA A 84 14.56 12.17 -4.76
N GLY A 85 14.71 10.87 -5.09
CA GLY A 85 15.91 10.35 -5.74
C GLY A 85 17.13 10.29 -4.82
N GLU A 86 16.94 10.47 -3.52
CA GLU A 86 18.02 10.43 -2.54
C GLU A 86 18.45 9.00 -2.23
N TRP A 87 19.74 8.84 -1.92
CA TRP A 87 20.24 7.56 -1.47
C TRP A 87 19.70 7.23 -0.08
N VAL A 88 19.02 6.08 0.04
CA VAL A 88 18.57 5.55 1.33
C VAL A 88 19.62 4.61 1.89
N GLY A 89 20.18 5.00 3.04
CA GLY A 89 21.20 4.22 3.73
C GLY A 89 20.70 2.98 4.43
N LEU A 90 21.65 2.11 4.77
CA LEU A 90 21.36 0.82 5.39
C LEU A 90 20.68 1.00 6.74
N ASP A 91 21.08 2.00 7.53
CA ASP A 91 20.45 2.33 8.81
C ASP A 91 18.98 2.73 8.63
N THR A 92 18.68 3.62 7.68
CA THR A 92 17.30 4.02 7.37
C THR A 92 16.45 2.84 6.90
N ARG A 93 17.01 1.96 6.06
CA ARG A 93 16.31 0.74 5.61
C ARG A 93 16.04 -0.21 6.78
N LEU A 94 17.01 -0.38 7.67
CA LEU A 94 16.87 -1.25 8.84
C LEU A 94 15.80 -0.70 9.79
N VAL A 95 15.83 0.59 10.11
CA VAL A 95 14.84 1.23 10.98
C VAL A 95 13.44 1.16 10.37
N ALA A 96 13.30 1.37 9.06
CA ALA A 96 12.03 1.18 8.36
C ALA A 96 11.56 -0.28 8.45
N TYR A 97 12.45 -1.24 8.23
CA TYR A 97 12.15 -2.67 8.30
C TYR A 97 11.70 -3.10 9.70
N THR A 98 12.41 -2.71 10.76
CA THR A 98 12.04 -3.06 12.14
C THR A 98 10.76 -2.36 12.62
N SER A 99 10.33 -1.32 11.92
CA SER A 99 9.10 -0.58 12.23
C SER A 99 7.88 -1.09 11.45
N LEU A 100 8.05 -2.07 10.55
CA LEU A 100 6.99 -2.58 9.69
C LEU A 100 5.80 -3.11 10.48
N ASP A 101 6.03 -4.00 11.44
CA ASP A 101 4.96 -4.62 12.22
C ASP A 101 4.16 -3.58 13.03
N ARG A 102 4.85 -2.57 13.58
CA ARG A 102 4.21 -1.47 14.31
C ARG A 102 3.33 -0.63 13.38
N CYS A 103 3.85 -0.24 12.22
CA CYS A 103 3.09 0.52 11.23
C CYS A 103 1.91 -0.30 10.70
N GLU A 104 2.09 -1.59 10.42
CA GLU A 104 1.02 -2.48 9.96
C GLU A 104 -0.09 -2.61 11.00
N SER A 105 0.27 -2.87 12.26
CA SER A 105 -0.70 -2.98 13.36
C SER A 105 -1.49 -1.70 13.54
N GLU A 106 -0.82 -0.55 13.49
CA GLU A 106 -1.47 0.74 13.66
C GLU A 106 -2.36 1.10 12.46
N THR A 107 -1.89 0.78 11.25
CA THR A 107 -2.70 0.91 10.02
C THR A 107 -3.97 0.10 10.12
N GLN A 108 -3.90 -1.16 10.57
CA GLN A 108 -5.07 -2.00 10.76
C GLN A 108 -6.06 -1.38 11.77
N ARG A 109 -5.55 -0.89 12.91
CA ARG A 109 -6.37 -0.25 13.95
C ARG A 109 -7.13 0.96 13.39
N VAL A 110 -6.47 1.80 12.61
CA VAL A 110 -7.09 2.98 11.98
C VAL A 110 -8.09 2.57 10.90
N GLU A 111 -7.77 1.58 10.07
CA GLU A 111 -8.72 1.06 9.09
C GLU A 111 -10.01 0.54 9.76
N ASP A 112 -9.88 -0.15 10.90
CA ASP A 112 -11.03 -0.65 11.66
C ASP A 112 -11.84 0.49 12.29
N PHE A 113 -11.17 1.53 12.80
CA PHE A 113 -11.83 2.77 13.23
C PHE A 113 -12.65 3.41 12.10
N ILE A 114 -12.07 3.54 10.89
CA ILE A 114 -12.76 4.10 9.71
C ILE A 114 -13.96 3.22 9.33
N ARG A 115 -13.79 1.89 9.28
CA ARG A 115 -14.89 0.95 8.94
C ARG A 115 -16.06 1.07 9.92
N PHE A 116 -15.77 1.26 11.21
CA PHE A 116 -16.80 1.36 12.25
C PHE A 116 -17.51 2.72 12.23
N ASP A 117 -16.77 3.83 12.16
CA ASP A 117 -17.36 5.17 12.26
C ASP A 117 -17.94 5.67 10.93
N ASN A 118 -17.32 5.34 9.79
CA ASN A 118 -17.76 5.77 8.46
C ASN A 118 -17.61 4.67 7.38
N PRO A 119 -18.57 3.72 7.30
CA PRO A 119 -18.51 2.61 6.35
C PRO A 119 -18.61 3.06 4.88
N THR A 120 -19.09 4.26 4.60
CA THR A 120 -19.12 4.81 3.23
C THR A 120 -17.71 5.23 2.80
N VAL A 121 -17.01 6.01 3.62
CA VAL A 121 -15.60 6.35 3.37
C VAL A 121 -14.74 5.09 3.31
N ALA A 122 -14.97 4.13 4.21
CA ALA A 122 -14.24 2.87 4.21
C ALA A 122 -14.30 2.13 2.86
N ARG A 123 -15.49 2.04 2.25
CA ARG A 123 -15.70 1.38 0.94
C ARG A 123 -15.02 2.10 -0.21
N THR A 124 -14.87 3.42 -0.10
CA THR A 124 -14.27 4.25 -1.16
C THR A 124 -12.75 4.19 -1.13
N TYR A 125 -12.15 4.26 0.06
CA TYR A 125 -10.70 4.44 0.21
C TYR A 125 -9.95 3.17 0.57
N LEU A 126 -10.55 2.30 1.37
CA LEU A 126 -9.84 1.14 1.90
C LEU A 126 -10.00 -0.03 0.93
N SER A 127 -8.87 -0.66 0.59
CA SER A 127 -8.90 -1.92 -0.14
C SER A 127 -9.68 -2.98 0.67
N PRO A 128 -10.38 -3.93 0.01
CA PRO A 128 -11.00 -5.05 0.69
C PRO A 128 -9.97 -5.74 1.60
N VAL A 129 -10.41 -6.16 2.79
CA VAL A 129 -9.54 -6.82 3.79
C VAL A 129 -8.79 -7.96 3.08
N TYR A 130 -7.49 -7.77 2.88
CA TYR A 130 -6.63 -8.83 2.37
C TYR A 130 -6.60 -9.90 3.45
N ALA A 131 -7.12 -11.10 3.16
CA ALA A 131 -6.94 -12.24 4.05
C ALA A 131 -5.43 -12.44 4.21
N PRO A 132 -4.90 -12.47 5.45
CA PRO A 132 -3.48 -12.68 5.66
C PRO A 132 -3.08 -13.98 4.96
N SER A 133 -2.10 -13.91 4.05
CA SER A 133 -1.46 -15.12 3.55
C SER A 133 -0.89 -15.83 4.77
N ALA A 134 -1.39 -17.01 5.05
CA ALA A 134 -0.96 -17.82 6.18
C ALA A 134 0.58 -17.87 6.20
N ARG A 135 1.20 -17.21 7.19
CA ARG A 135 2.60 -17.48 7.54
C ARG A 135 2.65 -18.95 7.96
N LYS A 136 3.20 -19.80 7.10
CA LYS A 136 3.60 -21.16 7.44
C LYS A 136 4.97 -21.12 8.09
#